data_AF-A0A0E4HDD2-F1
#
_entry.id   AF-A0A0E4HDD2-F1
#
_cell.length_a   1.000
_cell.length_b   1.000
_cell.length_c   1.000
_cell.angle_alpha   90.00
_cell.angle_beta   90.00
_cell.angle_gamma   90.00
#
_symmetry.space_group_name_H-M   'P 1'
#
loop_
_entity.id
_entity.type
_entity.pdbx_description
1 polymer ?
#
loop_
_entity_poly.entity_id
_entity_poly.type
_entity_poly.pdbx_seq_one_letter_code
_entity_poly.pdbx_strand_id
1 'polypeptide(L)'
;MLIQAIDSATRQAALQISGTVIVSRGRMHKLAELPGYCAVLDGKVHAAIYYCCRDGECEIVSLDSKTENIGAGSRLIERVVEEAARAGCTRVWLITSNDNSKAIRFYQKRGFDLTAVHREAITEARKLKPSIPLTGYDGIPVRHEVEFEYRLD
;
A
#
# COMPACT_ATOMS: atom_id res chain seq x y z
N MET A 1 -12.00 4.74 16.47
CA MET A 1 -10.92 4.01 15.74
C MET A 1 -9.57 4.61 16.10
N LEU A 2 -8.68 3.80 16.65
CA LEU A 2 -7.31 4.13 17.03
C LEU A 2 -6.38 3.83 15.85
N ILE A 3 -5.42 4.70 15.56
CA ILE A 3 -4.32 4.43 14.64
C ILE A 3 -3.06 4.24 15.47
N GLN A 4 -2.39 3.11 15.33
CA GLN A 4 -1.19 2.78 16.10
C GLN A 4 -0.17 2.04 15.25
N ALA A 5 1.10 2.11 15.65
CA ALA A 5 2.16 1.37 14.99
C ALA A 5 1.92 -0.15 15.12
N ILE A 6 2.29 -0.90 14.09
CA ILE A 6 2.21 -2.37 14.10
C ILE A 6 3.36 -2.92 14.95
N ASP A 7 3.01 -3.45 16.12
CA ASP A 7 3.89 -4.09 17.09
C ASP A 7 3.72 -5.62 17.12
N SER A 8 4.38 -6.31 18.06
CA SER A 8 4.28 -7.77 18.20
C SER A 8 2.84 -8.25 18.46
N ALA A 9 2.02 -7.47 19.17
CA ALA A 9 0.65 -7.83 19.50
C ALA A 9 -0.30 -7.72 18.28
N THR A 10 -0.04 -6.78 17.37
CA THR A 10 -0.92 -6.51 16.22
C THR A 10 -0.42 -7.07 14.89
N ARG A 11 0.86 -7.44 14.79
CA ARG A 11 1.50 -7.88 13.53
C ARG A 11 0.81 -9.06 12.88
N GLN A 12 0.46 -10.10 13.63
CA GLN A 12 -0.20 -11.27 13.06
C GLN A 12 -1.57 -10.89 12.45
N ALA A 13 -2.37 -10.10 13.16
CA ALA A 13 -3.68 -9.67 12.68
C ALA A 13 -3.57 -8.74 11.45
N ALA A 14 -2.56 -7.87 11.41
CA ALA A 14 -2.29 -7.00 10.27
C ALA A 14 -1.84 -7.80 9.02
N LEU A 15 -0.94 -8.78 9.19
CA LEU A 15 -0.49 -9.65 8.10
C LEU A 15 -1.61 -10.55 7.54
N GLN A 16 -2.59 -10.93 8.36
CA GLN A 16 -3.78 -11.64 7.87
C GLN A 16 -4.64 -10.79 6.92
N ILE A 17 -4.52 -9.46 6.98
CA ILE A 17 -5.27 -8.54 6.10
C ILE A 17 -4.48 -8.28 4.83
N SER A 18 -3.19 -7.93 4.96
CA SER A 18 -2.35 -7.51 3.83
C SER A 18 -1.64 -8.66 3.11
N GLY A 19 -1.67 -9.87 3.67
CA GLY A 19 -0.77 -10.95 3.28
C GLY A 19 0.64 -10.73 3.81
N THR A 20 1.59 -11.52 3.29
CA THR A 20 2.97 -11.57 3.82
C THR A 20 4.01 -11.01 2.88
N VAL A 21 3.74 -11.04 1.57
CA VAL A 21 4.71 -10.66 0.53
C VAL A 21 4.02 -9.85 -0.56
N ILE A 22 4.56 -8.67 -0.83
CA ILE A 22 4.20 -7.80 -1.95
C ILE A 22 5.38 -7.72 -2.92
N VAL A 23 5.09 -7.57 -4.21
CA VAL A 23 6.09 -7.23 -5.22
C VAL A 23 5.69 -5.90 -5.83
N SER A 24 6.59 -4.93 -5.80
CA SER A 24 6.40 -3.60 -6.37
C SER A 24 7.68 -3.17 -7.09
N ARG A 25 7.55 -2.61 -8.29
CA ARG A 25 8.70 -2.15 -9.10
C ARG A 25 9.81 -3.20 -9.25
N GLY A 26 9.43 -4.47 -9.35
CA GLY A 26 10.35 -5.61 -9.48
C GLY A 26 11.07 -6.02 -8.19
N ARG A 27 10.77 -5.42 -7.04
CA ARG A 27 11.33 -5.77 -5.74
C ARG A 27 10.34 -6.56 -4.92
N MET A 28 10.81 -7.60 -4.23
CA MET A 28 10.02 -8.36 -3.27
C MET A 28 10.13 -7.75 -1.87
N HIS A 29 9.00 -7.52 -1.23
CA HIS A 29 8.88 -6.96 0.12
C HIS A 29 8.23 -7.99 1.05
N LYS A 30 8.88 -8.30 2.16
CA LYS A 30 8.29 -9.10 3.25
C LYS A 30 7.66 -8.14 4.26
N LEU A 31 6.33 -8.12 4.33
CA LEU A 31 5.61 -7.16 5.18
C LEU A 31 5.92 -7.32 6.67
N ALA A 32 6.26 -8.54 7.10
CA ALA A 32 6.67 -8.83 8.47
C ALA A 32 7.94 -8.07 8.90
N GLU A 33 8.78 -7.65 7.95
CA GLU A 33 10.03 -6.93 8.17
C GLU A 33 9.87 -5.41 8.01
N LEU A 34 8.71 -4.94 7.57
CA LEU A 34 8.46 -3.51 7.33
C LEU A 34 7.81 -2.81 8.54
N PRO A 35 8.09 -1.51 8.73
CA PRO A 35 7.27 -0.67 9.60
C PRO A 35 5.88 -0.50 8.99
N GLY A 36 4.91 -0.18 9.85
CA GLY A 36 3.55 0.01 9.42
C GLY A 36 2.64 0.51 10.53
N TYR A 37 1.44 0.90 10.15
CA TYR A 37 0.37 1.32 11.05
C TYR A 37 -0.86 0.46 10.86
N CYS A 38 -1.66 0.29 11.91
CA CYS A 38 -2.93 -0.38 11.82
C CYS A 38 -4.05 0.44 12.44
N ALA A 39 -5.25 0.26 11.90
CA ALA A 39 -6.47 0.85 12.40
C ALA A 39 -7.21 -0.16 13.28
N VAL A 40 -7.38 0.19 14.56
CA VAL A 40 -8.01 -0.65 15.56
C VAL A 40 -9.36 -0.08 15.97
N LEU A 41 -10.37 -0.94 15.94
CA LEU A 41 -11.73 -0.65 16.40
C LEU A 41 -12.19 -1.85 17.24
N ASP A 42 -12.75 -1.60 18.42
CA ASP A 42 -13.23 -2.63 19.36
C ASP A 42 -12.19 -3.73 19.64
N GLY A 43 -10.93 -3.33 19.80
CA GLY A 43 -9.80 -4.23 20.07
C GLY A 43 -9.35 -5.09 18.88
N LYS A 44 -9.92 -4.89 17.68
CA LYS A 44 -9.59 -5.67 16.48
C LYS A 44 -8.93 -4.80 15.42
N VAL A 45 -7.99 -5.39 14.68
CA VAL A 45 -7.37 -4.74 13.52
C VAL A 45 -8.32 -4.82 12.32
N HIS A 46 -8.70 -3.67 11.77
CA HIS A 46 -9.58 -3.55 10.61
C HIS A 46 -8.84 -3.17 9.33
N ALA A 47 -7.73 -2.45 9.43
CA ALA A 47 -6.90 -2.08 8.29
C ALA A 47 -5.43 -2.00 8.69
N ALA A 48 -4.54 -2.19 7.73
CA ALA A 48 -3.10 -2.09 7.91
C ALA A 48 -2.47 -1.37 6.72
N ILE A 49 -1.43 -0.58 7.00
CA ILE A 49 -0.55 0.03 6.01
C ILE A 49 0.89 -0.33 6.34
N TYR A 50 1.67 -0.68 5.32
CA TYR A 50 3.10 -0.94 5.43
C TYR A 50 3.83 0.00 4.48
N TYR A 51 4.99 0.49 4.92
CA TYR A 51 5.76 1.45 4.14
C TYR A 51 7.27 1.18 4.24
N CYS A 52 8.02 1.75 3.32
CA CYS A 52 9.49 1.68 3.29
C CYS A 52 10.05 3.04 2.88
N CYS A 53 10.89 3.64 3.73
CA CYS A 53 11.66 4.83 3.36
C CYS A 53 13.02 4.41 2.81
N ARG A 54 13.37 4.87 1.60
CA ARG A 54 14.64 4.57 0.94
C ARG A 54 14.99 5.70 -0.02
N ASP A 55 16.27 6.07 -0.07
CA ASP A 55 16.81 7.05 -1.03
C ASP A 55 16.07 8.41 -1.02
N GLY A 56 15.57 8.83 0.14
CA GLY A 56 14.80 10.09 0.28
C GLY A 56 13.34 10.00 -0.17
N GLU A 57 12.81 8.80 -0.41
CA GLU A 57 11.42 8.59 -0.79
C GLU A 57 10.74 7.57 0.14
N CYS A 58 9.43 7.72 0.34
CA CYS A 58 8.63 6.77 1.10
C CYS A 58 7.66 6.02 0.19
N GLU A 59 7.81 4.71 0.09
CA GLU A 59 6.86 3.85 -0.61
C GLU A 59 5.79 3.34 0.36
N ILE A 60 4.51 3.56 0.07
CA ILE A 60 3.42 2.76 0.66
C ILE A 60 3.40 1.42 -0.08
N VAL A 61 3.92 0.39 0.59
CA VAL A 61 4.09 -0.96 0.02
C VAL A 61 2.76 -1.73 0.02
N SER A 62 1.92 -1.54 1.04
CA SER A 62 0.60 -2.20 1.13
C SER A 62 -0.36 -1.31 1.90
N LEU A 63 -1.61 -1.26 1.48
CA LEU A 63 -2.72 -0.66 2.22
C LEU A 63 -3.96 -1.52 2.02
N ASP A 64 -4.41 -2.17 3.09
CA ASP A 64 -5.50 -3.14 3.02
C ASP A 64 -6.49 -2.94 4.16
N SER A 65 -7.77 -3.17 3.91
CA SER A 65 -8.83 -3.06 4.90
C SER A 65 -9.84 -4.20 4.78
N LYS A 66 -10.25 -4.76 5.93
CA LYS A 66 -11.39 -5.68 6.05
C LYS A 66 -12.73 -4.96 5.92
N THR A 67 -12.77 -3.65 6.18
CA THR A 67 -13.99 -2.86 6.20
C THR A 67 -13.77 -1.57 5.42
N GLU A 68 -14.42 -1.45 4.27
CA GLU A 68 -14.37 -0.23 3.47
C GLU A 68 -15.24 0.88 4.07
N ASN A 69 -15.01 2.13 3.66
CA ASN A 69 -15.86 3.30 3.97
C ASN A 69 -15.98 3.72 5.45
N ILE A 70 -15.06 3.27 6.33
CA ILE A 70 -14.97 3.73 7.73
C ILE A 70 -13.87 4.78 7.97
N GLY A 71 -13.24 5.30 6.91
CA GLY A 71 -12.17 6.31 6.98
C GLY A 71 -10.79 5.78 7.38
N ALA A 72 -10.61 4.47 7.57
CA ALA A 72 -9.34 3.87 8.00
C ALA A 72 -8.17 4.16 7.05
N GLY A 73 -8.39 3.96 5.74
CA GLY A 73 -7.33 4.15 4.74
C GLY A 73 -6.80 5.59 4.68
N SER A 74 -7.68 6.60 4.79
CA SER A 74 -7.23 8.01 4.83
C SER A 74 -6.31 8.28 6.01
N ARG A 75 -6.73 7.87 7.21
CA ARG A 75 -5.98 8.13 8.44
C ARG A 75 -4.66 7.37 8.50
N LEU A 76 -4.61 6.19 7.89
CA LEU A 76 -3.38 5.42 7.74
C LEU A 76 -2.40 6.11 6.77
N ILE A 77 -2.89 6.64 5.65
CA ILE A 77 -2.08 7.42 4.70
C ILE A 77 -1.55 8.69 5.36
N GLU A 78 -2.41 9.46 6.03
CA GLU A 78 -2.03 10.66 6.77
C GLU A 78 -0.86 10.37 7.72
N ARG A 79 -0.93 9.27 8.47
CA ARG A 79 0.16 8.87 9.36
C ARG A 79 1.44 8.52 8.61
N VAL A 80 1.38 7.86 7.45
CA VAL A 80 2.59 7.58 6.65
C VAL A 80 3.18 8.85 6.06
N VAL A 81 2.35 9.80 5.61
CA VAL A 81 2.78 11.12 5.13
C VAL A 81 3.52 11.89 6.24
N GLU A 82 2.98 11.90 7.46
CA GLU A 82 3.63 12.49 8.64
C GLU A 82 4.99 11.84 8.96
N GLU A 83 5.09 10.51 8.87
CA GLU A 83 6.37 9.80 9.09
C GLU A 83 7.38 10.07 7.97
N ALA A 84 6.93 10.09 6.72
CA ALA A 84 7.78 10.35 5.56
C ALA A 84 8.38 11.77 5.64
N ALA A 85 7.57 12.77 5.97
CA ALA A 85 8.03 14.14 6.19
C ALA A 85 9.06 14.22 7.33
N ARG A 86 8.80 13.55 8.47
CA ARG A 86 9.76 13.47 9.59
C ARG A 86 11.06 12.75 9.22
N ALA A 87 11.00 11.79 8.32
CA ALA A 87 12.16 11.08 7.80
C ALA A 87 12.93 11.87 6.72
N GLY A 88 12.51 13.10 6.38
CA GLY A 88 13.13 13.93 5.36
C GLY A 88 12.91 13.40 3.93
N CYS A 89 11.84 12.62 3.71
CA CYS A 89 11.48 12.19 2.37
C CYS A 89 10.91 13.34 1.56
N THR A 90 11.15 13.37 0.25
CA THR A 90 10.62 14.38 -0.67
C THR A 90 9.27 14.00 -1.27
N ARG A 91 8.90 12.72 -1.19
CA ARG A 91 7.60 12.21 -1.65
C ARG A 91 7.17 10.96 -0.90
N VAL A 92 5.86 10.74 -0.88
CA VAL A 92 5.23 9.44 -0.63
C VAL A 92 4.71 8.90 -1.95
N TRP A 93 5.02 7.68 -2.32
CA TRP A 93 4.57 7.07 -3.57
C TRP A 93 4.06 5.66 -3.36
N LEU A 94 3.36 5.13 -4.36
CA LEU A 94 2.83 3.76 -4.34
C LEU A 94 2.57 3.27 -5.76
N ILE A 95 2.39 1.96 -5.89
CA ILE A 95 1.80 1.34 -7.08
C ILE A 95 0.46 0.70 -6.75
N THR A 96 -0.41 0.67 -7.74
CA THR A 96 -1.58 -0.21 -7.76
C THR A 96 -1.67 -0.92 -9.10
N SER A 97 -2.43 -2.01 -9.18
CA SER A 97 -2.61 -2.72 -10.44
C SER A 97 -3.58 -1.99 -11.36
N ASN A 98 -3.39 -2.11 -12.67
CA ASN A 98 -4.18 -1.42 -13.68
C ASN A 98 -5.68 -1.71 -13.65
N ASP A 99 -6.11 -2.83 -13.08
CA ASP A 99 -7.51 -3.22 -12.92
C ASP A 99 -8.18 -2.55 -11.71
N ASN A 100 -7.41 -2.03 -10.74
CA ASN A 100 -7.93 -1.55 -9.47
C ASN A 100 -8.44 -0.10 -9.57
N SER A 101 -9.52 0.09 -10.33
CA SER A 101 -10.18 1.39 -10.54
C SER A 101 -10.60 2.07 -9.22
N LYS A 102 -10.98 1.27 -8.21
CA LYS A 102 -11.32 1.76 -6.87
C LYS A 102 -10.11 2.39 -6.18
N ALA A 103 -8.94 1.73 -6.20
CA ALA A 103 -7.71 2.25 -5.61
C ALA A 103 -7.22 3.50 -6.35
N ILE A 104 -7.21 3.47 -7.69
CA ILE A 104 -6.87 4.62 -8.54
C ILE A 104 -7.70 5.86 -8.13
N ARG A 105 -9.03 5.72 -8.08
CA ARG A 105 -9.92 6.79 -7.64
C ARG A 105 -9.65 7.21 -6.19
N PHE A 106 -9.37 6.24 -5.31
CA PHE A 106 -9.14 6.48 -3.89
C PHE A 106 -7.90 7.35 -3.64
N TYR A 107 -6.79 7.08 -4.33
CA TYR A 107 -5.54 7.83 -4.19
C TYR A 107 -5.63 9.23 -4.82
N GLN A 108 -6.21 9.34 -6.02
CA GLN A 108 -6.44 10.66 -6.64
C GLN A 108 -7.27 11.59 -5.75
N LYS A 109 -8.32 11.08 -5.10
CA LYS A 109 -9.13 11.86 -4.15
C LYS A 109 -8.38 12.32 -2.91
N ARG A 110 -7.18 11.80 -2.65
CA ARG A 110 -6.32 12.12 -1.50
C ARG A 110 -5.08 12.93 -1.89
N GLY A 111 -5.10 13.51 -3.09
CA GLY A 111 -4.04 14.40 -3.57
C GLY A 111 -2.82 13.68 -4.13
N PHE A 112 -2.89 12.35 -4.32
CA PHE A 112 -1.86 11.66 -5.08
C PHE A 112 -2.06 11.91 -6.57
N ASP A 113 -0.99 12.28 -7.27
CA ASP A 113 -0.96 12.45 -8.72
C ASP A 113 -0.44 11.18 -9.41
N LEU A 114 -0.94 10.90 -10.62
CA LEU A 114 -0.50 9.75 -11.42
C LEU A 114 0.80 10.13 -12.14
N THR A 115 1.88 9.39 -11.87
CA THR A 115 3.21 9.72 -12.41
C THR A 115 3.68 8.80 -13.52
N ALA A 116 3.30 7.51 -13.48
CA ALA A 116 3.75 6.54 -14.46
C ALA A 116 2.81 5.34 -14.61
N VAL A 117 2.88 4.70 -15.78
CA VAL A 117 2.33 3.37 -16.03
C VAL A 117 3.47 2.44 -16.45
N HIS A 118 3.70 1.41 -15.66
CA HIS A 118 4.76 0.44 -15.90
C HIS A 118 4.17 -0.79 -16.58
N ARG A 119 4.24 -0.77 -17.92
CA ARG A 119 3.67 -1.83 -18.76
C ARG A 119 4.36 -3.17 -18.49
N GLU A 120 3.56 -4.23 -18.49
CA GLU A 120 3.95 -5.61 -18.17
C GLU A 120 4.66 -5.83 -16.82
N ALA A 121 4.74 -4.81 -15.94
CA ALA A 121 5.44 -4.94 -14.67
C ALA A 121 4.85 -6.02 -13.75
N ILE A 122 3.52 -6.22 -13.77
CA ILE A 122 2.88 -7.30 -13.00
C ILE A 122 3.10 -8.67 -13.67
N THR A 123 3.18 -8.70 -15.00
CA THR A 123 3.59 -9.91 -15.74
C THR A 123 4.98 -10.38 -15.30
N GLU A 124 5.92 -9.45 -15.14
CA GLU A 124 7.25 -9.74 -14.60
C GLU A 124 7.20 -10.08 -13.10
N ALA A 125 6.41 -9.36 -12.31
CA ALA A 125 6.23 -9.64 -10.88
C ALA A 125 5.73 -11.07 -10.61
N ARG A 126 4.93 -11.65 -11.50
CA ARG A 126 4.50 -13.06 -11.40
C ARG A 126 5.65 -14.06 -11.42
N LYS A 127 6.77 -13.76 -12.05
CA LYS A 127 7.96 -14.62 -12.01
C LYS A 127 8.51 -14.74 -10.58
N LEU A 128 8.37 -13.67 -9.79
CA LEU A 128 8.77 -13.62 -8.38
C LEU A 128 7.66 -14.09 -7.42
N LYS A 129 6.41 -13.80 -7.75
CA LYS A 129 5.22 -14.17 -6.97
C LYS A 129 4.16 -14.81 -7.90
N PRO A 130 4.29 -16.11 -8.22
CA PRO A 130 3.38 -16.79 -9.15
C PRO A 130 1.91 -16.81 -8.72
N SER A 131 1.63 -16.53 -7.45
CA SER A 131 0.27 -16.43 -6.92
C SER A 131 -0.49 -15.16 -7.32
N ILE A 132 0.13 -14.19 -8.00
CA ILE A 132 -0.58 -13.02 -8.52
C ILE A 132 -1.54 -13.48 -9.64
N PRO A 133 -2.86 -13.21 -9.54
CA PRO A 133 -3.84 -13.70 -10.50
C PRO A 133 -3.65 -13.06 -11.88
N LEU A 134 -4.07 -13.77 -12.94
CA LEU A 134 -4.04 -13.25 -14.32
C LEU A 134 -5.12 -12.18 -14.57
N THR A 135 -6.26 -12.32 -13.89
CA THR A 135 -7.42 -11.47 -14.00
C THR A 135 -7.80 -10.95 -12.62
N GLY A 136 -8.12 -9.66 -12.52
CA GLY A 136 -8.41 -8.99 -11.27
C GLY A 136 -9.85 -8.50 -11.21
N TYR A 137 -10.04 -7.28 -10.71
CA TYR A 137 -11.36 -6.66 -10.59
C TYR A 137 -12.04 -6.53 -11.96
N ASP A 138 -13.36 -6.70 -11.96
CA ASP A 138 -14.23 -6.50 -13.14
C ASP A 138 -13.82 -7.31 -14.38
N GLY A 139 -13.12 -8.44 -14.19
CA GLY A 139 -12.65 -9.29 -15.28
C GLY A 139 -11.48 -8.71 -16.08
N ILE A 140 -10.83 -7.65 -15.57
CA ILE A 140 -9.73 -6.96 -16.26
C ILE A 140 -8.42 -7.73 -16.08
N PRO A 141 -7.63 -7.96 -17.16
CA PRO A 141 -6.31 -8.55 -17.04
C PRO A 141 -5.38 -7.69 -16.19
N VAL A 142 -4.73 -8.31 -15.21
CA VAL A 142 -3.76 -7.66 -14.33
C VAL A 142 -2.40 -7.74 -15.03
N ARG A 143 -1.84 -6.63 -15.52
CA ARG A 143 -0.58 -6.66 -16.28
C ARG A 143 0.37 -5.54 -15.94
N HIS A 144 -0.14 -4.40 -15.50
CA HIS A 144 0.63 -3.18 -15.37
C HIS A 144 0.52 -2.63 -13.96
N GLU A 145 1.60 -2.00 -13.51
CA GLU A 145 1.56 -1.15 -12.32
C GLU A 145 1.22 0.28 -12.75
N VAL A 146 0.39 0.94 -11.97
CA VAL A 146 0.09 2.38 -12.08
C VAL A 146 0.70 3.04 -10.85
N GLU A 147 1.65 3.95 -11.06
CA GLU A 147 2.36 4.66 -10.01
C GLU A 147 1.70 5.99 -9.70
N PHE A 148 1.62 6.28 -8.41
CA PHE A 148 1.11 7.53 -7.87
C PHE A 148 2.11 8.15 -6.90
N GLU A 149 2.14 9.48 -6.81
CA GLU A 149 2.95 10.20 -5.83
C GLU A 149 2.18 11.32 -5.12
N TYR A 150 2.60 11.60 -3.90
CA TYR A 150 2.23 12.76 -3.11
C TYR A 150 3.54 13.46 -2.71
N ARG A 151 3.74 14.69 -3.17
CA ARG A 151 4.95 15.46 -2.87
C ARG A 151 4.90 16.02 -1.46
N LEU A 152 6.04 15.97 -0.78
CA LEU A 152 6.23 16.56 0.55
C LEU A 152 7.01 17.85 0.33
N ASP A 153 6.35 18.98 0.55
CA ASP A 153 6.95 20.31 0.46
C ASP A 153 7.85 20.64 1.66
#